data_AF-A0A2E3WV10-F1
#
_entry.id   AF-A0A2E3WV10-F1
#
_cell.length_a   1.000
_cell.length_b   1.000
_cell.length_c   1.000
_cell.angle_alpha   90.00
_cell.angle_beta   90.00
_cell.angle_gamma   90.00
#
_symmetry.space_group_name_H-M   'P 1'
#
loop_
_entity.id
_entity.type
_entity.pdbx_description
1 polymer ?
#
loop_
_entity_poly.entity_id
_entity_poly.type
_entity_poly.pdbx_seq_one_letter_code
_entity_poly.pdbx_strand_id
1 'polypeptide(L)'
;MKRTRHNSGQMVVEAVLLIVVFLGITQMVSQYFKDNQLMRQFVEVPYTKVKHMAQNGNWFADRDESIRNHPMHLKRHVSYEGEPVQ
;
A
#
# COMPACT_ATOMS: atom_id res chain seq x y z
N MET A 1 27.78 -13.17 55.02
CA MET A 1 26.55 -12.66 54.38
C MET A 1 26.16 -13.58 53.23
N LYS A 2 25.24 -14.55 53.45
CA LYS A 2 24.71 -15.39 52.36
C LYS A 2 23.57 -14.63 51.67
N ARG A 3 23.79 -14.17 50.43
CA ARG A 3 22.70 -13.72 49.55
C ARG A 3 21.92 -14.96 49.13
N THR A 4 20.70 -15.10 49.64
CA THR A 4 19.73 -16.10 49.18
C THR A 4 19.37 -15.79 47.73
N ARG A 5 19.94 -16.54 46.78
CA ARG A 5 19.58 -16.53 45.36
C ARG A 5 18.19 -17.16 45.20
N HIS A 6 17.14 -16.34 45.21
CA HIS A 6 15.82 -16.74 44.71
C HIS A 6 15.79 -16.54 43.18
N ASN A 7 16.53 -17.38 42.45
CA ASN A 7 16.68 -17.26 41.00
C ASN A 7 15.38 -17.62 40.23
N SER A 8 14.51 -18.43 40.83
CA SER A 8 13.31 -18.96 40.15
C SER A 8 12.24 -17.89 39.93
N GLY A 9 12.02 -16.99 40.89
CA GLY A 9 11.02 -15.93 40.79
C GLY A 9 11.47 -14.78 39.87
N GLN A 10 12.76 -14.45 39.87
CA GLN A 10 13.33 -13.41 39.01
C GLN A 10 13.20 -13.78 37.53
N MET A 11 13.45 -15.05 37.17
CA MET A 11 13.33 -15.54 35.80
C MET A 11 11.89 -15.39 35.26
N VAL A 12 10.89 -15.68 36.09
CA VAL A 12 9.48 -15.52 35.70
C VAL A 12 9.13 -14.04 35.47
N VAL A 13 9.60 -13.16 36.36
CA VAL A 13 9.36 -11.71 36.23
C VAL A 13 10.05 -11.14 34.98
N GLU A 14 11.29 -11.54 34.71
CA GLU A 14 12.03 -11.13 33.50
C GLU A 14 11.35 -11.63 32.22
N ALA A 15 10.85 -12.87 32.20
CA ALA A 15 10.13 -13.41 31.05
C ALA A 15 8.84 -12.63 30.77
N VAL A 16 8.08 -12.27 31.81
CA VAL A 16 6.87 -11.45 31.66
C VAL A 16 7.22 -10.06 31.13
N LEU A 17 8.28 -9.43 31.66
CA LEU A 17 8.75 -8.13 31.19
C LEU A 17 9.15 -8.17 29.70
N LEU A 18 9.85 -9.22 29.27
CA LEU A 18 10.18 -9.43 27.86
C LEU A 18 8.94 -9.58 26.99
N ILE A 19 7.93 -10.33 27.44
CA ILE A 19 6.66 -10.49 26.71
C ILE A 19 5.96 -9.13 26.57
N VAL A 20 5.89 -8.33 27.63
CA VAL A 20 5.25 -7.00 27.57
C VAL A 20 5.96 -6.09 26.58
N VAL A 21 7.30 -6.07 26.60
CA VAL A 21 8.09 -5.31 25.61
C VAL A 21 7.81 -5.80 24.19
N PHE A 22 7.76 -7.12 23.99
CA PHE A 22 7.50 -7.72 22.69
C PHE A 22 6.11 -7.39 22.15
N LEU A 23 5.09 -7.42 23.02
CA LEU A 23 3.72 -7.01 22.68
C LEU A 23 3.66 -5.53 22.32
N GLY A 24 4.37 -4.67 23.07
CA GLY A 24 4.47 -3.24 22.77
C GLY A 24 5.08 -2.97 21.39
N ILE A 25 6.21 -3.62 21.06
CA ILE A 25 6.84 -3.51 19.74
C ILE A 25 5.91 -4.02 18.65
N THR A 26 5.27 -5.17 18.87
CA THR A 26 4.33 -5.78 17.90
C THR A 26 3.16 -4.86 17.60
N GLN A 27 2.60 -4.21 18.63
CA GLN A 27 1.51 -3.26 18.47
C GLN A 27 1.98 -2.02 17.69
N MET A 28 3.16 -1.48 18.02
CA MET A 28 3.73 -0.33 17.30
C MET A 28 3.94 -0.64 15.81
N VAL A 29 4.51 -1.81 15.50
CA VAL A 29 4.71 -2.26 14.11
C VAL A 29 3.36 -2.42 13.42
N SER A 30 2.40 -3.09 14.06
CA SER A 30 1.05 -3.27 13.50
C SER A 30 0.37 -1.93 13.20
N GLN A 31 0.55 -0.94 14.07
CA GLN A 31 0.00 0.40 13.88
C GLN A 31 0.69 1.11 12.72
N TYR A 32 2.02 1.05 12.64
CA TYR A 32 2.78 1.57 11.51
C TYR A 32 2.33 0.99 10.16
N PHE A 33 2.06 -0.32 10.10
CA PHE A 33 1.55 -0.96 8.88
C PHE A 33 0.13 -0.51 8.51
N LYS A 34 -0.74 -0.28 9.51
CA LYS A 34 -2.08 0.27 9.29
C LYS A 34 -2.03 1.72 8.79
N ASP A 35 -1.21 2.54 9.42
CA ASP A 35 -1.13 3.98 9.16
C ASP A 35 -0.50 4.28 7.80
N ASN A 36 0.54 3.53 7.41
CA ASN A 36 1.20 3.76 6.12
C ASN A 36 0.40 3.22 4.93
N GLN A 37 -0.74 2.55 5.14
CA GLN A 37 -1.59 2.02 4.07
C GLN A 37 -0.80 1.26 2.98
N LEU A 38 0.37 0.71 3.29
CA LEU A 38 1.30 0.15 2.29
C LEU A 38 0.65 -1.01 1.55
N MET A 39 -0.10 -1.83 2.28
CA MET A 39 -0.90 -2.89 1.67
C MET A 39 -2.03 -2.36 0.79
N ARG A 40 -2.61 -1.22 1.16
CA ARG A 40 -3.62 -0.56 0.35
C ARG A 40 -3.01 -0.05 -0.95
N GLN A 41 -1.85 0.62 -0.90
CA GLN A 41 -1.15 1.08 -2.11
C GLN A 41 -0.77 -0.08 -3.04
N PHE A 42 -0.35 -1.22 -2.48
CA PHE A 42 0.02 -2.39 -3.28
C PHE A 42 -1.15 -2.97 -4.09
N VAL A 43 -2.38 -2.89 -3.56
CA VAL A 43 -3.59 -3.38 -4.24
C VAL A 43 -4.27 -2.28 -5.06
N GLU A 44 -4.30 -1.05 -4.55
CA GLU A 44 -5.00 0.09 -5.14
C GLU A 44 -4.35 0.51 -6.45
N VAL A 45 -3.01 0.50 -6.56
CA VAL A 45 -2.30 0.86 -7.81
C VAL A 45 -2.63 -0.06 -9.00
N PRO A 46 -2.51 -1.41 -8.91
CA PRO A 46 -2.90 -2.26 -10.04
C PRO A 46 -4.40 -2.19 -10.31
N TYR A 47 -5.23 -2.08 -9.27
CA TYR A 47 -6.67 -1.93 -9.44
C TYR A 47 -7.05 -0.64 -10.18
N THR A 48 -6.46 0.50 -9.82
CA THR A 48 -6.71 1.78 -10.51
C THR A 48 -6.25 1.74 -11.95
N LYS A 49 -5.13 1.09 -12.25
CA LYS A 49 -4.68 0.85 -13.64
C LYS A 49 -5.71 0.05 -14.45
N VAL A 50 -6.25 -1.03 -13.91
CA VAL A 50 -7.28 -1.84 -14.60
C VAL A 50 -8.56 -1.02 -14.80
N LYS A 51 -8.99 -0.29 -13.77
CA LYS A 51 -10.15 0.60 -13.86
C LYS A 51 -9.96 1.67 -14.94
N HIS A 52 -8.81 2.31 -14.97
CA HIS A 52 -8.47 3.33 -15.96
C HIS A 52 -8.35 2.75 -17.37
N MET A 53 -7.89 1.50 -17.51
CA MET A 53 -7.92 0.82 -18.81
C MET A 53 -9.36 0.57 -19.27
N ALA A 54 -10.23 0.11 -18.37
CA ALA A 54 -11.63 -0.14 -18.70
C ALA A 54 -12.41 1.14 -19.03
N GLN A 55 -12.11 2.25 -18.36
CA GLN A 55 -12.84 3.52 -18.54
C GLN A 55 -12.23 4.41 -19.63
N ASN A 56 -10.92 4.58 -19.58
CA ASN A 56 -10.19 5.57 -20.35
C ASN A 56 -9.28 4.94 -21.42
N GLY A 57 -9.24 3.60 -21.53
CA GLY A 57 -8.44 2.89 -22.52
C GLY A 57 -6.93 3.01 -22.33
N ASN A 58 -6.47 3.39 -21.13
CA ASN A 58 -5.05 3.60 -20.83
C ASN A 58 -4.65 3.03 -19.46
N TRP A 59 -3.36 2.72 -19.30
CA TRP A 59 -2.81 2.05 -18.13
C TRP A 59 -2.19 2.99 -17.10
N PHE A 60 -2.46 4.30 -17.20
CA PHE A 60 -1.92 5.27 -16.25
C PHE A 60 -2.55 5.05 -14.87
N ALA A 61 -1.72 4.98 -13.83
CA ALA A 61 -2.21 4.89 -12.45
C ALA A 61 -2.69 6.26 -11.95
N ASP A 62 -2.07 7.32 -12.45
CA ASP A 62 -2.44 8.69 -12.15
C ASP A 62 -3.77 9.05 -12.83
N ARG A 63 -4.67 9.67 -12.06
CA ARG A 63 -6.01 10.02 -12.50
C ARG A 63 -5.98 11.11 -13.58
N ASP A 64 -5.15 12.13 -13.42
CA ASP A 64 -5.14 13.30 -14.29
C ASP A 64 -4.48 12.99 -15.63
N GLU A 65 -3.44 12.16 -15.63
CA GLU A 65 -2.89 11.58 -16.88
C GLU A 65 -3.89 10.67 -17.59
N SER A 66 -4.63 9.85 -16.84
CA SER A 66 -5.60 8.93 -17.42
C SER A 66 -6.77 9.67 -18.08
N ILE A 67 -7.28 10.74 -17.45
CA ILE A 67 -8.39 11.55 -18.00
C ILE A 67 -7.95 12.34 -19.23
N ARG A 68 -6.73 12.90 -19.23
CA ARG A 68 -6.21 13.65 -20.38
C ARG A 68 -6.15 12.80 -21.66
N ASN A 69 -5.81 11.52 -21.52
CA ASN A 69 -5.73 10.57 -22.63
C ASN A 69 -7.06 9.84 -22.90
N HIS A 70 -8.17 10.29 -22.32
CA HIS A 70 -9.47 9.67 -22.57
C HIS A 70 -9.85 9.80 -24.06
N PRO A 71 -10.37 8.74 -24.71
CA PRO A 71 -10.76 8.72 -26.13
C PRO A 71 -11.62 9.90 -26.59
N MET A 72 -12.52 10.38 -25.71
CA MET A 72 -13.39 11.52 -25.96
C MET A 72 -12.63 12.86 -26.07
N HIS A 73 -11.49 12.99 -25.39
CA HIS A 73 -10.69 14.21 -25.35
C HIS A 73 -9.67 14.30 -26.49
N LEU A 74 -9.44 13.20 -27.20
CA LEU A 74 -8.54 13.16 -28.34
C LEU A 74 -9.23 13.83 -29.55
N LYS A 75 -8.56 14.82 -30.15
CA LYS A 75 -8.97 15.38 -31.44
C LYS A 75 -8.67 14.35 -32.53
N ARG A 76 -9.64 13.50 -32.83
CA ARG A 76 -9.56 12.53 -33.93
C ARG A 76 -9.96 13.24 -35.22
N HIS A 77 -9.17 13.09 -36.27
CA HIS A 77 -9.68 13.42 -37.60
C HIS A 77 -10.78 12.41 -37.97
N VAL A 78 -11.78 12.84 -38.71
CA VAL A 78 -12.77 11.94 -39.32
C VAL A 78 -12.50 12.00 -40.80
N SER A 79 -11.81 10.98 -41.33
CA SER A 79 -11.57 10.88 -42.77
C SER A 79 -12.74 10.12 -43.40
N TYR A 80 -13.44 10.77 -44.32
CA TYR A 80 -14.52 10.17 -45.10
C TYR A 80 -13.99 9.34 -46.28
N GLU A 81 -12.73 9.58 -46.65
CA GLU A 81 -11.95 8.83 -47.62
C GLU A 81 -10.63 8.41 -46.95
N GLY A 82 -9.94 7.38 -47.44
CA GLY A 82 -8.75 6.77 -46.80
C GLY A 82 -7.50 7.65 -46.75
N GLU A 83 -7.63 8.92 -46.40
CA GLU A 83 -6.49 9.82 -46.21
C GLU A 83 -5.75 9.48 -44.91
N PRO A 84 -4.41 9.35 -44.97
CA PRO A 84 -3.60 9.07 -43.79
C PRO A 84 -3.50 10.29 -42.87
N VAL A 85 -3.53 10.03 -41.55
CA VAL A 85 -3.32 11.02 -40.50
C VAL A 85 -1.92 11.65 -40.68
N GLN A 86 -1.85 12.97 -40.94
CA GLN A 86 -0.59 13.74 -40.87
C GLN A 86 -0.33 14.25 -39.45
#